data_AF-A0A522L2H4-F1
#
_entry.id   AF-A0A522L2H4-F1
#
_cell.length_a   1.000
_cell.length_b   1.000
_cell.length_c   1.000
_cell.angle_alpha   90.00
_cell.angle_beta   90.00
_cell.angle_gamma   90.00
#
_symmetry.space_group_name_H-M   'P 1'
#
loop_
_entity.id
_entity.type
_entity.pdbx_description
1 polymer ?
#
loop_
_entity_poly.entity_id
_entity_poly.type
_entity_poly.pdbx_seq_one_letter_code
_entity_poly.pdbx_strand_id
1 'polypeptide(L)' 'RVLGATLKAGETVEYAMAEGRYGYLVPASGVVEVNGVRIDARDGAAIRNEPVLRVTALEDAELVLVDTAA' A
#
# COMPACT_ATOMS: atom_id res chain seq x y z
N ARG A 1 -3.54 0.40 -13.23
CA ARG A 1 -3.43 -0.97 -12.69
C ARG A 1 -4.14 -1.00 -11.36
N VAL A 2 -4.80 -2.10 -11.05
CA VAL A 2 -5.43 -2.32 -9.74
C VAL A 2 -4.85 -3.61 -9.22
N LEU A 3 -4.28 -3.56 -8.01
CA LEU A 3 -3.64 -4.68 -7.35
C LEU A 3 -4.32 -4.91 -6.00
N GLY A 4 -4.36 -6.17 -5.58
CA GLY A 4 -4.82 -6.57 -4.25
C GLY A 4 -3.77 -7.44 -3.57
N ALA A 5 -3.69 -7.34 -2.25
CA ALA A 5 -2.84 -8.20 -1.44
C ALA A 5 -3.55 -8.55 -0.13
N THR A 6 -3.27 -9.76 0.37
CA THR A 6 -3.60 -10.19 1.72
C THR A 6 -2.29 -10.52 2.41
N LEU A 7 -2.09 -9.95 3.60
CA LEU A 7 -0.87 -10.07 4.39
C LEU A 7 -1.23 -10.51 5.80
N LYS A 8 -0.47 -11.45 6.35
CA LYS A 8 -0.50 -11.78 7.78
C LYS A 8 0.28 -10.77 8.59
N ALA A 9 -0.08 -10.59 9.86
CA ALA A 9 0.66 -9.71 10.76
C ALA A 9 2.18 -10.03 10.74
N GLY A 10 2.99 -9.00 10.51
CA GLY A 10 4.45 -9.09 10.36
C GLY A 10 4.94 -9.34 8.93
N GLU A 11 4.08 -9.73 8.00
CA GLU A 11 4.47 -9.89 6.59
C GLU A 11 4.72 -8.54 5.93
N THR A 12 5.66 -8.54 4.98
CA THR A 12 6.02 -7.37 4.19
C THR A 12 6.03 -7.72 2.72
N VAL A 13 5.46 -6.84 1.91
CA VAL A 13 5.54 -6.90 0.44
C VAL A 13 6.08 -5.59 -0.10
N GLU A 14 6.80 -5.68 -1.22
CA GLU A 14 7.32 -4.52 -1.93
C GLU A 14 6.67 -4.41 -3.31
N TYR A 15 6.36 -3.18 -3.72
CA TYR A 15 5.83 -2.86 -5.03
C TYR A 15 6.65 -1.75 -5.68
N ALA A 16 7.28 -2.06 -6.82
CA ALA A 16 8.02 -1.07 -7.59
C ALA A 16 7.06 -0.18 -8.40
N MET A 17 7.11 1.11 -8.13
CA MET A 17 6.38 2.13 -8.87
C MET A 17 7.26 2.64 -10.01
N ALA A 18 6.74 2.61 -11.24
CA ALA A 18 7.46 3.24 -12.35
C ALA A 18 7.38 4.77 -12.25
N GLU A 19 8.38 5.45 -12.82
CA GLU A 19 8.43 6.91 -12.87
C GLU A 19 7.18 7.51 -13.56
N GLY A 20 6.75 8.69 -13.10
CA GLY A 20 5.58 9.39 -13.66
C GLY A 20 4.24 8.73 -13.33
N ARG A 21 4.16 7.98 -12.22
CA ARG A 21 2.95 7.29 -11.77
C ARG A 21 2.52 7.73 -10.38
N TYR A 22 1.22 7.69 -10.14
CA TYR A 22 0.61 7.92 -8.83
C TYR A 22 0.01 6.64 -8.26
N GLY A 23 0.09 6.52 -6.94
CA GLY A 23 -0.51 5.44 -6.19
C GLY A 23 -1.65 5.92 -5.30
N TYR A 24 -2.66 5.08 -5.09
CA TYR A 24 -3.64 5.23 -4.03
C TYR A 24 -3.86 3.89 -3.35
N LEU A 25 -3.48 3.78 -2.08
CA LEU A 25 -3.55 2.54 -1.31
C LEU A 25 -4.63 2.67 -0.23
N VAL A 26 -5.45 1.63 -0.10
CA VAL A 26 -6.48 1.53 0.94
C VAL A 26 -6.45 0.12 1.53
N PRO A 27 -6.21 -0.04 2.84
CA PRO A 27 -6.49 -1.29 3.54
C PRO A 27 -8.01 -1.44 3.69
N ALA A 28 -8.59 -2.50 3.13
CA ALA A 28 -9.99 -2.85 3.36
C ALA A 28 -10.23 -3.34 4.81
N SER A 29 -9.22 -4.00 5.38
CA SER A 29 -9.19 -4.48 6.77
C SER A 29 -7.77 -4.46 7.31
N GLY A 30 -7.65 -4.55 8.64
CA GLY A 30 -6.36 -4.53 9.34
C GLY A 30 -5.67 -3.17 9.28
N VAL A 31 -4.39 -3.19 9.62
CA VAL A 31 -3.55 -2.00 9.69
C VAL A 31 -2.23 -2.32 9.02
N VAL A 32 -1.76 -1.40 8.19
CA VAL A 32 -0.45 -1.51 7.54
C VAL A 32 0.43 -0.29 7.82
N GLU A 33 1.73 -0.48 7.71
CA GLU A 33 2.70 0.59 7.59
C GLU A 33 3.23 0.61 6.14
N VAL A 34 3.18 1.79 5.50
CA VAL A 34 3.72 2.00 4.16
C VAL A 34 4.86 3.00 4.27
N ASN A 35 6.10 2.54 4.01
CA ASN A 35 7.31 3.37 4.11
C ASN A 35 7.41 4.18 5.42
N GLY A 36 7.05 3.56 6.55
CA GLY A 36 7.06 4.21 7.88
C GLY A 36 5.79 4.99 8.22
N VAL A 37 4.81 5.08 7.32
CA VAL A 37 3.52 5.74 7.58
C VAL A 37 2.46 4.70 7.89
N ARG A 38 1.91 4.74 9.10
CA ARG A 38 0.77 3.90 9.50
C ARG A 38 -0.50 4.33 8.76
N ILE A 39 -1.18 3.36 8.16
CA ILE A 39 -2.48 3.50 7.50
C ILE A 39 -3.46 2.53 8.13
N ASP A 40 -4.54 3.06 8.73
CA ASP A 40 -5.58 2.24 9.36
C ASP A 40 -6.59 1.73 8.31
N ALA A 41 -7.42 0.76 8.71
CA ALA A 41 -8.47 0.24 7.85
C ALA A 41 -9.37 1.36 7.32
N ARG A 42 -9.58 1.36 5.99
CA ARG A 42 -10.41 2.30 5.21
C ARG A 42 -9.81 3.69 5.03
N ASP A 43 -8.63 3.96 5.59
CA ASP A 43 -7.89 5.18 5.27
C ASP A 43 -7.30 5.10 3.86
N GLY A 44 -7.28 6.25 3.20
CA GLY A 44 -6.68 6.41 1.89
C GLY A 44 -5.31 7.04 1.95
N ALA A 45 -4.31 6.38 1.37
CA ALA A 45 -2.97 6.91 1.21
C ALA A 45 -2.73 7.33 -0.25
N ALA A 46 -2.62 8.63 -0.49
CA ALA A 46 -2.17 9.16 -1.79
C ALA A 46 -0.64 9.16 -1.86
N ILE A 47 -0.10 8.58 -2.93
CA ILE A 47 1.32 8.26 -3.07
C ILE A 47 1.84 8.91 -4.35
N ARG A 48 2.95 9.64 -4.23
CA ARG A 48 3.67 10.28 -5.34
C ARG A 48 5.17 10.27 -5.07
N ASN A 49 5.97 10.30 -6.13
CA ASN A 49 7.44 10.41 -6.07
C ASN A 49 8.10 9.34 -5.18
N GLU A 50 7.53 8.15 -5.13
CA GLU A 50 8.05 7.03 -4.36
C GLU A 50 8.34 5.88 -5.32
N PRO A 51 9.62 5.50 -5.52
CA PRO A 51 9.99 4.41 -6.43
C PRO A 51 9.58 3.03 -5.92
N VAL A 52 9.50 2.81 -4.60
CA VAL A 52 9.14 1.52 -4.02
C VAL A 52 8.21 1.70 -2.83
N LEU A 53 7.08 1.00 -2.86
CA LEU A 53 6.18 0.90 -1.71
C LEU A 53 6.52 -0.36 -0.94
N ARG A 54 7.10 -0.19 0.24
CA ARG A 54 7.27 -1.26 1.22
C ARG A 54 6.09 -1.21 2.18
N VAL A 55 5.27 -2.26 2.12
CA VAL A 55 4.04 -2.38 2.90
C VAL A 55 4.21 -3.51 3.90
N THR A 56 4.18 -3.18 5.19
CA THR A 56 4.25 -4.13 6.30
C THR A 56 2.91 -4.19 7.01
N ALA A 57 2.36 -5.39 7.17
CA ALA A 57 1.10 -5.58 7.89
C ALA A 57 1.36 -5.59 9.41
N LEU A 58 0.72 -4.66 10.14
CA LEU A 58 0.79 -4.61 11.61
C LEU A 58 -0.26 -5.54 12.25
N GLU A 59 -1.35 -5.77 11.53
CA GLU A 59 -2.39 -6.77 11.80
C GLU A 59 -2.62 -7.58 10.52
N ASP A 60 -3.35 -8.71 10.61
CA ASP A 60 -3.83 -9.37 9.39
C ASP A 60 -4.62 -8.37 8.54
N ALA A 61 -4.16 -8.14 7.30
CA ALA A 61 -4.63 -7.04 6.48
C ALA A 61 -4.96 -7.49 5.05
N GLU A 62 -6.00 -6.88 4.49
CA GLU A 62 -6.33 -6.94 3.07
C GLU A 62 -6.32 -5.52 2.53
N LEU A 63 -5.66 -5.29 1.39
CA LEU A 63 -5.49 -3.97 0.82
C LEU A 63 -5.61 -3.96 -0.70
N VAL A 64 -5.97 -2.80 -1.23
CA VAL A 64 -5.96 -2.49 -2.65
C VAL A 64 -5.01 -1.33 -2.92
N LEU A 65 -4.23 -1.46 -3.99
CA LEU A 65 -3.43 -0.39 -4.56
C LEU A 65 -3.92 -0.08 -5.98
N VAL A 66 -4.26 1.18 -6.21
CA VAL A 66 -4.44 1.73 -7.55
C VAL A 66 -3.14 2.38 -7.96
N ASP A 67 -2.56 1.92 -9.08
CA ASP A 67 -1.38 2.51 -9.69
C ASP A 67 -1.78 3.08 -11.07
N THR A 68 -1.67 4.39 -11.26
CA THR A 68 -2.09 5.10 -12.48
C THR A 68 -0.97 5.98 -13.05
N ALA A 69 -1.03 6.27 -14.34
CA ALA A 69 -0.22 7.37 -14.89
C ALA A 69 -0.63 8.68 -14.20
N ALA A 70 0.34 9.57 -14.04
CA ALA A 70 0.15 10.90 -13.46
C ALA A 70 -0.81 11.79 -14.27
#